data_AF-B7P6I0-F1
#
_entry.id   AF-B7P6I0-F1
#
_cell.length_a   1.000
_cell.length_b   1.000
_cell.length_c   1.000
_cell.angle_alpha   90.00
_cell.angle_beta   90.00
_cell.angle_gamma   90.00
#
_symmetry.space_group_name_H-M   'P 1'
#
loop_
_entity.id
_entity.type
_entity.pdbx_description
1 polymer ?
#
loop_
_entity_poly.entity_id
_entity_poly.type
_entity_poly.pdbx_seq_one_letter_code
_entity_poly.pdbx_strand_id
1 'polypeptide(L)'
;KLKAIATAPLFLKDVRQLSPHAQTYGLESFHSVLNRFAPKSTVFSYECMAARTMIAIMHFNENSARLQAETREGHKQWHVKAPKARKGALTVCSHKTPVTFG
;
A
#
# COMPACT_ATOMS: atom_id res chain seq x y z
N LYS A 1 -27.32 12.61 20.39
CA LYS A 1 -26.78 11.25 20.14
C LYS A 1 -25.39 11.28 19.49
N LEU A 2 -25.18 11.95 18.35
CA LEU A 2 -23.86 12.04 17.69
C LEU A 2 -22.73 12.64 18.54
N LYS A 3 -23.01 13.70 19.32
CA LYS A 3 -21.99 14.32 20.21
C LYS A 3 -21.40 13.35 21.23
N ALA A 4 -22.20 12.43 21.75
CA ALA A 4 -21.76 11.43 22.73
C ALA A 4 -20.86 10.36 22.10
N ILE A 5 -21.10 10.01 20.84
CA ILE A 5 -20.25 9.07 20.09
C ILE A 5 -18.92 9.75 19.73
N ALA A 6 -18.95 11.02 19.33
CA ALA A 6 -17.75 11.78 18.95
C ALA A 6 -16.82 12.08 20.15
N THR A 7 -17.32 12.07 21.38
CA THR A 7 -16.52 12.26 22.61
C THR A 7 -16.19 10.94 23.31
N ALA A 8 -16.60 9.80 22.76
CA ALA A 8 -16.29 8.51 23.35
C ALA A 8 -14.76 8.29 23.39
N PRO A 9 -14.20 7.83 24.52
CA PRO A 9 -12.75 7.66 24.67
C PRO A 9 -12.15 6.67 23.67
N LEU A 10 -12.92 5.66 23.27
CA LEU A 10 -12.54 4.72 22.19
C LEU A 10 -12.43 5.43 20.83
N PHE A 11 -13.42 6.25 20.47
CA PHE A 11 -13.40 7.00 19.23
C PHE A 11 -12.22 7.97 19.18
N LEU A 12 -11.93 8.68 20.27
CA LEU A 12 -10.76 9.58 20.35
C LEU A 12 -9.43 8.83 20.24
N LYS A 13 -9.34 7.61 20.78
CA LYS A 13 -8.17 6.73 20.63
C LYS A 13 -7.98 6.28 19.19
N ASP A 14 -9.06 5.94 18.50
CA ASP A 14 -9.01 5.50 17.10
C ASP A 14 -8.74 6.68 16.15
N VAL A 15 -9.29 7.86 16.43
CA VAL A 15 -8.98 9.11 15.72
C VAL A 15 -7.52 9.51 15.87
N ARG A 16 -6.90 9.26 17.05
CA ARG A 16 -5.46 9.47 17.23
C ARG A 16 -4.62 8.48 16.43
N GLN A 17 -5.11 7.25 16.25
CA GLN A 17 -4.47 6.24 15.39
C GLN A 17 -4.66 6.52 13.89
N LEU A 18 -5.69 7.29 13.52
CA LEU A 18 -5.91 7.80 12.15
C LEU A 18 -4.86 8.84 11.71
N SER A 19 -3.86 9.17 12.55
CA SER A 19 -2.80 10.08 12.20
C SER A 19 -2.02 9.62 10.95
N PRO A 20 -2.02 10.40 9.85
CA PRO A 20 -1.24 10.10 8.65
C PRO A 20 0.27 10.03 8.90
N HIS A 21 0.75 10.69 9.98
CA HIS A 21 2.19 10.80 10.29
C HIS A 21 2.85 9.47 10.65
N ALA A 22 2.10 8.48 11.13
CA ALA A 22 2.62 7.16 11.46
C ALA A 22 2.40 6.13 10.33
N GLN A 23 1.79 6.53 9.21
CA GLN A 23 1.46 5.61 8.11
C GLN A 23 2.70 5.33 7.25
N THR A 24 3.48 4.31 7.63
CA THR A 24 4.70 3.89 6.93
C THR A 24 4.44 3.09 5.66
N TYR A 25 3.19 2.68 5.40
CA TYR A 25 2.84 1.79 4.28
C TYR A 25 3.36 2.27 2.92
N GLY A 26 3.24 3.57 2.62
CA GLY A 26 3.72 4.12 1.34
C GLY A 26 5.24 4.04 1.21
N LEU A 27 5.96 4.40 2.29
CA LEU A 27 7.41 4.34 2.36
C LEU A 27 7.93 2.90 2.26
N GLU A 28 7.33 1.98 3.02
CA GLU A 28 7.66 0.55 2.99
C GLU A 28 7.41 -0.06 1.60
N SER A 29 6.30 0.31 0.96
CA SER A 29 5.97 -0.14 -0.40
C SER A 29 7.01 0.35 -1.41
N PHE A 30 7.38 1.63 -1.36
CA PHE A 30 8.44 2.17 -2.23
C PHE A 30 9.79 1.51 -1.96
N HIS A 31 10.14 1.27 -0.69
CA HIS A 31 11.38 0.60 -0.33
C HIS A 31 11.46 -0.82 -0.91
N SER A 32 10.36 -1.57 -0.91
CA SER A 32 10.31 -2.88 -1.56
C SER A 32 10.54 -2.80 -3.07
N VAL A 33 9.99 -1.78 -3.74
CA VAL A 33 10.20 -1.54 -5.19
C VAL A 33 11.66 -1.18 -5.45
N LEU A 34 12.24 -0.29 -4.65
CA LEU A 34 13.66 0.07 -4.73
C LEU A 34 14.57 -1.15 -4.59
N ASN A 35 14.33 -2.01 -3.61
CA ASN A 35 15.13 -3.22 -3.41
C ASN A 35 15.02 -4.20 -4.58
N ARG A 36 13.89 -4.20 -5.32
CA ARG A 36 13.71 -5.04 -6.51
C ARG A 36 14.52 -4.55 -7.71
N PHE A 37 14.59 -3.24 -7.94
CA PHE A 37 15.28 -2.66 -9.10
C PHE A 37 16.75 -2.31 -8.83
N ALA A 38 17.09 -1.92 -7.60
CA ALA A 38 18.42 -1.50 -7.18
C ALA A 38 18.87 -2.27 -5.91
N PRO A 39 19.03 -3.61 -5.98
CA PRO A 39 19.48 -4.39 -4.84
C PRO A 39 20.92 -4.04 -4.46
N LYS A 40 21.16 -3.87 -3.16
CA LYS A 40 22.48 -3.55 -2.58
C LYS A 40 23.54 -4.63 -2.87
N SER A 41 23.13 -5.86 -3.15
CA SER A 41 24.02 -6.98 -3.46
C SER A 41 24.59 -6.95 -4.88
N THR A 42 24.18 -6.01 -5.73
CA THR A 42 24.75 -5.88 -7.08
C THR A 42 26.02 -5.04 -7.07
N VAL A 43 26.92 -5.33 -8.01
CA VAL A 43 28.15 -4.53 -8.21
C VAL A 43 27.77 -3.07 -8.42
N PHE A 44 28.36 -2.20 -7.61
CA PHE A 44 28.02 -0.79 -7.58
C PHE A 44 28.66 -0.06 -8.76
N SER A 45 27.81 0.59 -9.56
CA SER A 45 28.19 1.64 -10.51
C SER A 45 27.21 2.79 -10.34
N TYR A 46 27.73 4.02 -10.23
CA TYR A 46 26.90 5.19 -9.97
C TYR A 46 25.83 5.39 -11.05
N GLU A 47 26.22 5.33 -12.32
CA GLU A 47 25.30 5.52 -13.46
C GLU A 47 24.22 4.43 -13.49
N CYS A 48 24.62 3.18 -13.29
CA CYS A 48 23.67 2.05 -13.26
C CYS A 48 22.70 2.16 -12.09
N MET A 49 23.16 2.62 -10.92
CA MET A 49 22.31 2.81 -9.74
C MET A 49 21.36 3.98 -9.90
N ALA A 50 21.81 5.07 -10.51
CA ALA A 50 20.95 6.21 -10.86
C ALA A 50 19.83 5.76 -11.81
N ALA A 51 20.16 5.05 -12.88
CA ALA A 51 19.18 4.55 -13.84
C ALA A 51 18.17 3.57 -13.20
N ARG A 52 18.64 2.60 -12.40
CA ARG A 52 17.77 1.65 -11.69
C ARG A 52 16.84 2.34 -10.69
N THR A 53 17.33 3.37 -10.01
CA THR A 53 16.52 4.18 -9.08
C THR A 53 15.44 4.97 -9.82
N MET A 54 15.75 5.56 -10.97
CA MET A 54 14.76 6.24 -11.82
C MET A 54 13.66 5.28 -12.27
N ILE A 55 14.02 4.07 -12.70
CA ILE A 55 13.05 3.04 -13.09
C ILE A 55 12.14 2.67 -11.91
N ALA A 56 12.71 2.51 -10.70
CA ALA A 56 11.93 2.22 -9.50
C ALA A 56 10.92 3.35 -9.18
N ILE A 57 11.32 4.61 -9.34
CA ILE A 57 10.44 5.78 -9.14
C ILE A 57 9.31 5.78 -10.17
N MET A 58 9.63 5.60 -11.45
CA MET A 58 8.62 5.55 -12.51
C MET A 58 7.62 4.41 -12.28
N HIS A 59 8.12 3.23 -11.91
CA HIS A 59 7.27 2.07 -11.59
C HIS A 59 6.35 2.35 -10.40
N PHE A 60 6.87 2.96 -9.33
CA PHE A 60 6.08 3.29 -8.15
C PHE A 60 5.02 4.34 -8.46
N ASN A 61 5.37 5.40 -9.18
CA ASN A 61 4.43 6.47 -9.52
C ASN A 61 3.26 5.94 -10.34
N GLU A 62 3.54 5.12 -11.36
CA GLU A 62 2.52 4.48 -12.20
C GLU A 62 1.60 3.54 -11.40
N ASN A 63 2.16 2.76 -10.46
CA ASN A 63 1.42 1.68 -9.80
C ASN A 63 0.87 2.02 -8.40
N SER A 64 1.24 3.17 -7.82
CA SER A 64 0.84 3.55 -6.45
C SER A 64 -0.67 3.85 -6.34
N ALA A 65 -1.23 4.52 -7.34
CA ALA A 65 -2.62 4.98 -7.38
C ALA A 65 -3.59 3.99 -8.06
N ARG A 66 -3.24 2.71 -8.15
CA ARG A 66 -4.08 1.67 -8.80
C ARG A 66 -5.48 1.64 -8.21
N LEU A 67 -6.47 1.78 -9.09
CA LEU A 67 -7.89 1.72 -8.78
C LEU A 67 -8.34 0.31 -8.39
N GLN A 68 -9.51 0.22 -7.78
CA GLN A 68 -10.16 -1.07 -7.53
C GLN A 68 -10.57 -1.70 -8.86
N ALA A 69 -10.30 -2.99 -9.03
CA ALA A 69 -10.72 -3.74 -10.20
C ALA A 69 -12.24 -3.86 -10.23
N GLU A 70 -12.82 -3.73 -11.42
CA GLU A 70 -14.24 -3.90 -11.67
C GLU A 70 -14.46 -5.10 -12.60
N THR A 71 -15.56 -5.82 -12.40
CA THR A 71 -16.00 -6.86 -13.33
C THR A 71 -16.50 -6.24 -14.64
N ARG A 72 -16.72 -7.05 -15.68
CA ARG A 72 -17.32 -6.59 -16.94
C ARG A 72 -18.71 -5.94 -16.76
N GLU A 73 -19.37 -6.25 -15.65
CA GLU A 73 -20.68 -5.72 -15.26
C GLU A 73 -20.58 -4.46 -14.38
N GLY A 74 -19.36 -3.94 -14.13
CA GLY A 74 -19.13 -2.74 -13.32
C GLY A 74 -19.12 -2.97 -11.81
N HIS A 75 -19.12 -4.22 -11.34
CA HIS A 75 -19.09 -4.51 -9.91
C HIS A 75 -17.64 -4.53 -9.37
N LYS A 76 -17.41 -3.82 -8.28
CA LYS A 76 -16.12 -3.79 -7.58
C LYS A 76 -15.71 -5.17 -7.07
N GLN A 77 -14.48 -5.57 -7.37
CA GLN A 77 -13.92 -6.85 -6.94
C GLN A 77 -13.26 -6.76 -5.56
N TRP A 78 -13.38 -7.85 -4.81
CA TRP A 78 -12.83 -8.00 -3.47
C TRP A 78 -12.13 -9.35 -3.34
N HIS A 79 -11.17 -9.44 -2.44
CA HIS A 79 -10.54 -10.70 -2.07
C HIS A 79 -10.48 -10.83 -0.55
N VAL A 80 -10.53 -12.07 -0.07
CA VAL A 80 -10.49 -12.37 1.36
C VAL A 80 -9.05 -12.68 1.77
N LYS A 81 -8.57 -12.02 2.83
CA LYS A 81 -7.26 -12.29 3.45
C LYS A 81 -7.44 -12.70 4.91
N ALA A 82 -6.60 -13.62 5.37
CA ALA A 82 -6.49 -13.99 6.78
C ALA A 82 -5.18 -13.40 7.35
N PRO A 83 -5.15 -12.12 7.76
CA PRO A 83 -3.93 -11.50 8.25
C PRO A 83 -3.45 -12.13 9.56
N LYS A 84 -2.14 -12.40 9.64
CA LYS A 84 -1.48 -12.95 10.85
C LYS A 84 -1.74 -12.10 12.10
N ALA A 85 -1.78 -10.78 11.95
CA ALA A 85 -2.08 -9.84 13.03
C ALA A 85 -3.46 -10.06 13.69
N ARG A 86 -4.43 -10.60 12.94
CA ARG A 86 -5.78 -10.94 13.46
C ARG A 86 -5.94 -12.42 13.77
N LYS A 87 -4.85 -13.15 13.98
CA LYS A 87 -4.86 -14.58 14.33
C LYS A 87 -5.69 -15.43 13.34
N GLY A 88 -5.66 -15.07 12.05
CA GLY A 88 -6.38 -15.80 11.01
C GLY A 88 -7.84 -15.38 10.80
N ALA A 89 -8.35 -14.37 11.51
CA ALA A 89 -9.69 -13.85 11.24
C ALA A 89 -9.76 -13.27 9.82
N LEU A 90 -10.77 -13.70 9.06
CA LEU A 90 -10.98 -13.28 7.68
C LEU A 90 -11.27 -11.78 7.61
N THR A 91 -10.60 -11.10 6.68
CA THR A 91 -10.77 -9.68 6.41
C THR A 91 -10.93 -9.50 4.90
N VAL A 92 -11.95 -8.74 4.50
CA VAL A 92 -12.22 -8.43 3.10
C VAL A 92 -11.37 -7.24 2.68
N CYS A 93 -10.65 -7.36 1.57
CA CYS A 93 -9.78 -6.32 1.03
C CYS A 93 -10.14 -6.03 -0.44
N SER A 94 -10.03 -4.77 -0.86
CA SER A 94 -10.29 -4.39 -2.26
C SER A 94 -9.28 -5.06 -3.19
N HIS A 95 -9.77 -5.64 -4.29
CA HIS A 95 -8.92 -6.16 -5.35
C HIS A 95 -8.53 -5.00 -6.27
N LYS A 96 -7.23 -4.74 -6.47
CA LYS A 96 -6.76 -3.65 -7.34
C LYS A 96 -6.62 -4.12 -8.79
N THR A 97 -6.81 -3.22 -9.77
CA THR A 97 -6.51 -3.47 -11.19
C THR A 97 -5.10 -4.01 -11.35
N PRO A 98 -4.77 -4.88 -12.32
CA PRO A 98 -3.42 -5.43 -12.48
C PRO A 98 -2.33 -4.34 -12.63
N VAL A 99 -1.07 -4.68 -12.33
CA VAL A 99 0.07 -3.78 -12.61
C VAL A 99 0.23 -3.59 -14.12
N THR A 100 0.52 -2.37 -14.56
CA THR A 100 0.72 -2.05 -15.99
C THR A 100 1.96 -2.75 -16.55
N PHE A 101 3.03 -2.80 -15.78
CA PHE A 101 4.30 -3.46 -16.12
C PHE A 101 4.77 -4.28 -14.91
N GLY A 102 4.66 -5.61 -15.02
CA GLY A 102 4.89 -6.57 -13.92
C GLY A 102 6.04 -7.52 -14.18
#